data_AF-A0A2P5EXN6-F1
#
_entry.id   AF-A0A2P5EXN6-F1
#
_cell.length_a   1.000
_cell.length_b   1.000
_cell.length_c   1.000
_cell.angle_alpha   90.00
_cell.angle_beta   90.00
_cell.angle_gamma   90.00
#
_symmetry.space_group_name_H-M   'P 1'
#
loop_
_entity.id
_entity.type
_entity.pdbx_description
1 polymer ?
#
loop_
_entity_poly.entity_id
_entity_poly.type
_entity_poly.pdbx_seq_one_letter_code
_entity_poly.pdbx_strand_id
1 'polypeptide(L)'
;MSYFCGFNNLVIPIFLIIIFSSSFLIGTSMADHDENQLFGSYSREELAAMAGYGEEKLSTVLVTGSVHCEACLHASQLHAWPVSGAQVAVNCHINGKNGKSSWIKGVTDEYGDFTIDLPSHLHAIPNLDRKCSVKVLRIPKNSLCRPAYVRRHKELRLSSVGNSIRTYDAGTVRFQHLASTTKQGCVRKERNNSKMLL
;
A
#
# COMPACT_ATOMS: atom_id res chain seq x y z
N MET A 1 0.49 48.35 -90.06
CA MET A 1 1.69 48.97 -89.46
C MET A 1 1.67 48.70 -87.96
N SER A 2 2.77 48.10 -87.49
CA SER A 2 3.36 47.99 -86.15
C SER A 2 2.75 48.87 -85.05
N TYR A 3 2.68 48.50 -83.75
CA TYR A 3 3.77 48.03 -82.90
C TYR A 3 3.26 47.18 -81.71
N PHE A 4 3.91 46.04 -81.46
CA PHE A 4 3.85 45.30 -80.19
C PHE A 4 5.00 45.81 -79.30
N CYS A 5 4.70 46.30 -78.09
CA CYS A 5 5.71 46.68 -77.10
C CYS A 5 5.46 45.89 -75.81
N GLY A 6 6.39 44.97 -75.52
CA GLY A 6 6.37 44.10 -74.35
C GLY A 6 6.84 44.81 -73.09
N PHE A 7 6.12 44.61 -72.00
CA PHE A 7 6.60 45.01 -70.66
C PHE A 7 6.12 44.11 -69.51
N ASN A 8 5.64 42.89 -69.78
CA ASN A 8 5.05 42.03 -68.72
C ASN A 8 5.79 40.72 -68.42
N ASN A 9 6.79 40.32 -69.23
CA ASN A 9 7.43 39.00 -69.06
C ASN A 9 8.66 39.00 -68.13
N LEU A 10 9.17 40.15 -67.71
CA LEU A 10 10.39 40.25 -66.89
C LEU A 10 10.13 40.63 -65.43
N VAL A 11 8.98 41.24 -65.13
CA VAL A 11 8.59 41.65 -63.76
C VAL A 11 8.15 40.44 -62.93
N ILE A 12 7.44 39.49 -63.55
CA ILE A 12 6.93 38.27 -62.91
C ILE A 12 8.07 37.36 -62.39
N PRO A 13 9.14 37.05 -63.17
CA PRO A 13 10.23 36.21 -62.66
C PRO A 13 11.06 36.90 -61.57
N ILE A 14 11.20 38.23 -61.60
CA ILE A 14 11.93 38.99 -60.56
C ILE A 14 11.18 38.94 -59.22
N PHE A 15 9.85 39.09 -59.24
CA PHE A 15 9.03 38.98 -58.04
C PHE A 15 9.12 37.58 -57.40
N LEU A 16 9.15 36.53 -58.21
CA LEU A 16 9.28 35.16 -57.72
C LEU A 16 10.67 34.90 -57.09
N ILE A 17 11.74 35.48 -57.64
CA ILE A 17 13.09 35.37 -57.07
C ILE A 17 13.20 36.11 -55.72
N ILE A 18 12.56 37.28 -55.58
CA ILE A 18 12.53 38.03 -54.31
C ILE A 18 11.75 37.25 -53.24
N ILE A 19 10.62 36.63 -53.60
CA ILE A 19 9.86 35.79 -52.67
C ILE A 19 10.69 34.57 -52.26
N PHE A 20 11.31 33.86 -53.20
CA PHE A 20 12.12 32.67 -52.90
C PHE A 20 13.36 32.99 -52.04
N SER A 21 14.00 34.14 -52.26
CA SER A 21 15.15 34.60 -51.46
C SER A 21 14.74 35.10 -50.07
N SER A 22 13.54 35.71 -49.93
CA SER A 22 12.99 36.06 -48.62
C SER A 22 12.58 34.82 -47.80
N SER A 23 12.10 33.76 -48.44
CA SER A 23 11.84 32.46 -47.80
C SER A 23 13.10 31.75 -47.33
N PHE A 24 14.26 32.02 -47.98
CA PHE A 24 15.56 31.46 -47.61
C PHE A 24 16.25 32.25 -46.48
N LEU A 25 15.82 33.48 -46.21
CA LEU A 25 16.29 34.32 -45.09
C LEU A 25 15.48 34.12 -43.81
N ILE A 26 14.32 33.47 -43.88
CA ILE A 26 13.68 32.86 -42.71
C ILE A 26 14.27 31.45 -42.55
N GLY A 27 15.59 31.39 -42.45
CA GLY A 27 16.23 30.28 -41.77
C GLY A 27 15.59 30.23 -40.38
N THR A 28 15.03 29.08 -40.04
CA THR A 28 14.54 28.79 -38.69
C THR A 28 15.57 29.26 -37.68
N SER A 29 15.36 30.43 -37.05
CA SER A 29 15.94 30.67 -35.75
C SER A 29 15.22 29.70 -34.84
N MET A 30 15.76 28.49 -34.76
CA MET A 30 15.55 27.68 -33.57
C MET A 30 16.14 28.54 -32.46
N ALA A 31 15.27 29.28 -31.77
CA ALA A 31 15.58 29.68 -30.42
C ALA A 31 15.88 28.36 -29.72
N ASP A 32 17.16 28.12 -29.47
CA ASP A 32 17.66 27.14 -28.52
C ASP A 32 17.14 27.60 -27.17
N HIS A 33 15.85 27.36 -26.96
CA HIS A 33 15.21 27.55 -25.68
C HIS A 33 15.86 26.48 -24.81
N ASP A 34 16.49 26.95 -23.74
CA ASP A 34 17.28 26.22 -22.76
C ASP A 34 16.41 25.23 -21.95
N GLU A 35 15.65 24.37 -22.65
CA GLU A 35 14.84 23.29 -22.07
C GLU A 35 15.75 22.18 -21.51
N ASN A 36 16.98 22.08 -22.03
CA ASN A 36 17.99 21.16 -21.53
C ASN A 36 18.46 21.50 -20.11
N GLN A 37 18.48 22.78 -19.69
CA GLN A 37 18.83 23.13 -18.31
C GLN A 37 17.75 22.74 -17.31
N LEU A 38 16.48 22.74 -17.71
CA LEU A 38 15.38 22.33 -16.84
C LEU A 38 15.38 20.81 -16.64
N PHE A 39 15.64 20.04 -17.70
CA PHE A 39 15.73 18.58 -17.62
C PHE A 39 16.98 18.06 -16.90
N GLY A 40 18.08 18.81 -16.92
CA GLY A 40 19.35 18.43 -16.28
C GLY A 40 19.33 18.46 -14.76
N SER A 41 18.37 19.14 -14.13
CA SER A 41 18.23 19.20 -12.66
C SER A 41 17.38 18.08 -12.05
N TYR A 42 16.63 17.34 -12.86
CA TYR A 42 15.75 16.28 -12.34
C TYR A 42 16.53 15.00 -12.09
N SER A 43 16.25 14.35 -10.96
CA SER A 43 16.77 13.01 -10.70
C SER A 43 16.17 12.00 -11.68
N ARG A 44 16.83 10.84 -11.83
CA ARG A 44 16.31 9.75 -12.68
C ARG A 44 14.93 9.30 -12.24
N GLU A 45 14.66 9.35 -10.93
CA GLU A 45 13.39 9.02 -10.31
C GLU A 45 12.31 10.05 -10.64
N GLU A 46 12.64 11.34 -10.65
CA GLU A 46 11.70 12.41 -11.02
C GLU A 46 11.34 12.37 -12.51
N LEU A 47 12.33 12.10 -13.38
CA LEU A 47 12.08 11.88 -14.80
C LEU A 47 11.22 10.65 -15.06
N ALA A 48 11.46 9.56 -14.33
CA ALA A 48 10.63 8.36 -14.38
C ALA A 48 9.21 8.65 -13.90
N ALA A 49 9.03 9.40 -12.81
CA ALA A 49 7.73 9.80 -12.30
C ALA A 49 6.96 10.69 -13.31
N MET A 50 7.60 11.71 -13.88
CA MET A 50 7.00 12.58 -14.89
C MET A 50 6.59 11.82 -16.17
N ALA A 51 7.36 10.80 -16.55
CA ALA A 51 7.03 9.92 -17.66
C ALA A 51 5.98 8.85 -17.32
N GLY A 52 5.45 8.82 -16.09
CA GLY A 52 4.46 7.84 -15.64
C GLY A 52 5.03 6.47 -15.30
N TYR A 53 6.36 6.33 -15.25
CA TYR A 53 7.08 5.15 -14.76
C TYR A 53 7.38 5.22 -13.25
N GLY A 54 6.72 6.12 -12.51
CA GLY A 54 6.89 6.23 -11.06
C GLY A 54 6.61 4.91 -10.35
N GLU A 55 7.43 4.54 -9.36
CA GLU A 55 7.21 3.36 -8.52
C GLU A 55 6.21 3.61 -7.37
N GLU A 56 5.48 4.73 -7.42
CA GLU A 56 4.50 5.09 -6.41
C GLU A 56 3.34 4.09 -6.36
N LYS A 57 3.05 3.60 -5.16
CA LYS A 57 1.93 2.68 -4.95
C LYS A 57 0.62 3.44 -5.12
N LEU A 58 -0.18 3.05 -6.11
CA LEU A 58 -1.52 3.60 -6.37
C LEU A 58 -2.48 3.43 -5.17
N SER A 59 -2.24 2.43 -4.33
CA SER A 59 -2.92 2.29 -3.05
C SER A 59 -1.99 1.67 -2.01
N THR A 60 -2.31 1.87 -0.75
CA THR A 60 -1.65 1.19 0.37
C THR A 60 -2.71 0.45 1.18
N VAL A 61 -2.42 -0.78 1.58
CA VAL A 61 -3.34 -1.56 2.41
C VAL A 61 -2.57 -2.07 3.62
N LEU A 62 -2.91 -1.55 4.78
CA LEU A 62 -2.28 -1.89 6.05
C LEU A 62 -3.18 -2.85 6.83
N VAL A 63 -2.61 -3.90 7.38
CA VAL A 63 -3.27 -4.77 8.35
C VAL A 63 -2.57 -4.59 9.70
N THR A 64 -3.31 -4.15 10.69
CA THR A 64 -2.82 -3.88 12.04
C THR A 64 -3.47 -4.82 13.05
N GLY A 65 -2.80 -5.05 14.17
CA GLY A 65 -3.36 -5.80 15.29
C GLY A 65 -2.31 -6.05 16.36
N SER A 66 -2.66 -6.84 17.37
CA SER A 66 -1.75 -7.12 18.48
C SER A 66 -1.77 -8.57 18.93
N VAL A 67 -0.67 -9.03 19.53
CA VAL A 67 -0.52 -10.38 20.07
C VAL A 67 -0.21 -10.28 21.56
N HIS A 68 -1.13 -10.79 22.38
CA HIS A 68 -1.04 -10.73 23.83
C HIS A 68 -1.03 -12.13 24.42
N CYS A 69 -0.45 -12.24 25.60
CA CYS A 69 -0.39 -13.45 26.39
C CYS A 69 -1.10 -13.24 27.71
N GLU A 70 -2.09 -14.07 28.01
CA GLU A 70 -3.00 -13.89 29.12
C GLU A 70 -2.78 -14.93 30.20
N ALA A 71 -2.76 -14.46 31.46
CA ALA A 71 -2.75 -15.30 32.65
C ALA A 71 -3.98 -14.99 33.51
N CYS A 72 -4.71 -16.02 33.90
CA CYS A 72 -5.68 -15.90 34.98
C CYS A 72 -4.92 -16.11 36.31
N LEU A 73 -4.63 -15.02 37.00
CA LEU A 73 -3.99 -15.04 38.31
C LEU A 73 -5.08 -14.87 39.38
N HIS A 74 -5.01 -15.66 40.45
CA HIS A 74 -5.91 -15.57 41.61
C HIS A 74 -7.41 -15.60 41.28
N ALA A 75 -7.83 -16.59 40.47
CA ALA A 75 -9.22 -16.94 40.13
C ALA A 75 -10.14 -15.84 39.55
N SER A 76 -9.68 -14.59 39.45
CA SER A 76 -10.53 -13.43 39.15
C SER A 76 -9.84 -12.28 38.43
N GLN A 77 -8.50 -12.29 38.33
CA GLN A 77 -7.74 -11.24 37.66
C GLN A 77 -7.14 -11.78 36.36
N LEU A 78 -7.65 -11.29 35.24
CA LEU A 78 -7.08 -11.54 33.92
C LEU A 78 -5.98 -10.50 33.68
N HIS A 79 -4.75 -10.97 33.57
CA HIS A 79 -3.62 -10.16 33.15
C HIS A 79 -3.25 -10.49 31.71
N ALA A 80 -2.93 -9.48 30.92
CA ALA A 80 -2.52 -9.62 29.53
C ALA A 80 -1.22 -8.86 29.31
N TRP A 81 -0.21 -9.53 28.75
CA TRP A 81 1.11 -8.96 28.45
C TRP A 81 1.32 -8.95 26.94
N PRO A 82 1.98 -7.92 26.39
CA PRO A 82 2.35 -7.91 24.98
C PRO A 82 3.37 -9.01 24.67
N VAL A 83 3.28 -9.60 23.47
CA VAL A 83 4.23 -10.61 22.99
C VAL A 83 5.07 -10.01 21.88
N SER A 84 6.26 -9.53 22.24
CA SER A 84 7.21 -8.99 21.27
C SER A 84 7.93 -10.07 20.47
N GLY A 85 8.13 -9.87 19.17
CA GLY A 85 8.87 -10.79 18.30
C GLY A 85 8.08 -12.01 17.82
N ALA A 86 6.76 -12.06 18.06
CA ALA A 86 5.90 -13.09 17.48
C ALA A 86 5.83 -12.93 15.96
N GLN A 87 6.03 -14.03 15.23
CA GLN A 87 5.88 -14.07 13.79
C GLN A 87 4.41 -14.25 13.44
N VAL A 88 3.87 -13.29 12.71
CA VAL A 88 2.48 -13.26 12.27
C VAL A 88 2.42 -13.31 10.74
N ALA A 89 1.27 -13.67 10.19
CA ALA A 89 1.04 -13.62 8.77
C ALA A 89 -0.40 -13.28 8.43
N VAL A 90 -0.57 -12.45 7.40
CA VAL A 90 -1.84 -12.24 6.72
C VAL A 90 -1.95 -13.31 5.63
N ASN A 91 -3.03 -14.09 5.68
CA ASN A 91 -3.36 -15.10 4.69
C ASN A 91 -4.59 -14.66 3.90
N CYS A 92 -4.42 -14.40 2.60
CA CYS A 92 -5.47 -13.90 1.71
C CYS A 92 -5.82 -14.92 0.63
N HIS A 93 -7.11 -15.19 0.45
CA HIS A 93 -7.63 -16.06 -0.60
C HIS A 93 -8.00 -15.27 -1.86
N ILE A 94 -7.25 -15.44 -2.95
CA ILE A 94 -7.43 -14.65 -4.18
C ILE A 94 -8.64 -15.19 -4.99
N ASN A 95 -8.72 -16.51 -5.20
CA ASN A 95 -9.75 -17.18 -6.00
C ASN A 95 -10.74 -18.02 -5.16
N GLY A 96 -11.26 -17.45 -4.08
CA GLY A 96 -12.19 -18.14 -3.18
C GLY A 96 -11.53 -19.16 -2.24
N LYS A 97 -12.32 -19.90 -1.46
CA LYS A 97 -11.83 -20.75 -0.36
C LYS A 97 -10.86 -21.86 -0.79
N ASN A 98 -10.97 -22.35 -2.03
CA ASN A 98 -10.13 -23.40 -2.60
C ASN A 98 -9.02 -22.87 -3.52
N GLY A 99 -8.91 -21.54 -3.66
CA GLY A 99 -7.91 -20.89 -4.50
C GLY A 99 -6.54 -20.80 -3.85
N LYS A 100 -5.52 -20.45 -4.65
CA LYS A 100 -4.18 -20.12 -4.14
C LYS A 100 -4.28 -19.02 -3.08
N SER A 101 -3.61 -19.25 -1.95
CA SER A 101 -3.54 -18.30 -0.84
C SER A 101 -2.20 -17.56 -0.84
N SER A 102 -2.23 -16.24 -0.68
CA SER A 102 -1.02 -15.43 -0.49
C SER A 102 -0.74 -15.23 0.99
N TRP A 103 0.52 -15.38 1.40
CA TRP A 103 0.97 -15.24 2.78
C TRP A 103 2.00 -14.11 2.89
N ILE A 104 1.67 -13.12 3.70
CA ILE A 104 2.53 -11.96 3.97
C ILE A 104 2.90 -12.03 5.43
N LYS A 105 4.18 -12.15 5.72
CA LYS A 105 4.69 -12.29 7.09
C LYS A 105 5.02 -10.94 7.68
N GLY A 106 4.85 -10.83 8.99
CA GLY A 106 5.29 -9.72 9.81
C GLY A 106 5.79 -10.21 11.17
N VAL A 107 6.31 -9.28 11.95
CA VAL A 107 6.79 -9.51 13.31
C VAL A 107 6.17 -8.43 14.19
N THR A 108 5.85 -8.81 15.43
CA THR A 108 5.34 -7.88 16.44
C THR A 108 6.46 -7.08 17.10
N ASP A 109 6.19 -5.82 17.43
CA ASP A 109 7.08 -4.89 18.10
C ASP A 109 7.14 -5.12 19.63
N GLU A 110 7.78 -4.22 20.38
CA GLU A 110 7.88 -4.28 21.84
C GLU A 110 6.52 -4.21 22.58
N TYR A 111 5.51 -3.60 21.96
CA TYR A 111 4.14 -3.52 22.49
C TYR A 111 3.27 -4.69 22.04
N GLY A 112 3.85 -5.65 21.31
CA GLY A 112 3.13 -6.80 20.77
C GLY A 112 2.24 -6.42 19.58
N ASP A 113 2.39 -5.21 19.04
CA ASP A 113 1.63 -4.70 17.91
C ASP A 113 2.32 -5.08 16.61
N PHE A 114 1.55 -5.25 15.54
CA PHE A 114 2.08 -5.47 14.20
C PHE A 114 1.36 -4.58 13.21
N THR A 115 2.10 -4.12 12.19
CA THR A 115 1.57 -3.46 11.00
C THR A 115 2.17 -4.14 9.77
N ILE A 116 1.33 -4.65 8.89
CA ILE A 116 1.74 -5.32 7.66
C ILE A 116 1.17 -4.57 6.47
N ASP A 117 2.04 -4.06 5.60
CA ASP A 117 1.66 -3.56 4.28
C ASP A 117 1.47 -4.73 3.31
N LEU A 118 0.31 -4.79 2.67
CA LEU A 118 0.03 -5.80 1.66
C LEU A 118 0.66 -5.40 0.32
N PRO A 119 1.20 -6.35 -0.45
CA PRO A 119 1.68 -6.09 -1.80
C PRO A 119 0.54 -5.67 -2.74
N SER A 120 0.89 -4.89 -3.77
CA SER A 120 -0.06 -4.27 -4.71
C SER A 120 -1.07 -5.22 -5.34
N HIS A 121 -0.65 -6.44 -5.70
CA HIS A 121 -1.53 -7.46 -6.29
C HIS A 121 -2.66 -7.93 -5.35
N LEU A 122 -2.58 -7.65 -4.05
CA LEU A 122 -3.64 -7.96 -3.09
C LEU A 122 -4.57 -6.75 -2.81
N HIS A 123 -4.22 -5.56 -3.30
CA HIS A 123 -5.05 -4.37 -3.10
C HIS A 123 -6.38 -4.47 -3.86
N ALA A 124 -6.41 -5.20 -4.97
CA ALA A 124 -7.61 -5.40 -5.78
C ALA A 124 -8.55 -6.49 -5.23
N ILE A 125 -8.25 -7.12 -4.09
CA ILE A 125 -9.12 -8.16 -3.52
C ILE A 125 -10.44 -7.54 -3.02
N PRO A 126 -11.60 -7.92 -3.58
CA PRO A 126 -12.89 -7.46 -3.08
C PRO A 126 -13.22 -8.13 -1.75
N ASN A 127 -13.85 -7.40 -0.83
CA ASN A 127 -14.19 -7.87 0.52
C ASN A 127 -12.99 -8.50 1.24
N LEU A 128 -11.87 -7.76 1.27
CA LEU A 128 -10.61 -8.18 1.86
C LEU A 128 -10.80 -8.60 3.33
N ASP A 129 -11.71 -7.94 4.04
CA ASP A 129 -12.15 -8.27 5.40
C ASP A 129 -12.52 -9.75 5.58
N ARG A 130 -13.22 -10.32 4.60
CA ARG A 130 -13.71 -11.72 4.58
C ARG A 130 -12.73 -12.71 3.98
N LYS A 131 -11.90 -12.25 3.04
CA LYS A 131 -11.00 -13.11 2.26
C LYS A 131 -9.62 -13.25 2.87
N CYS A 132 -9.25 -12.32 3.76
CA CYS A 132 -7.98 -12.32 4.45
C CYS A 132 -8.19 -12.59 5.94
N SER A 133 -7.19 -13.23 6.55
CA SER A 133 -7.19 -13.55 7.97
C SER A 133 -5.77 -13.50 8.53
N VAL A 134 -5.64 -13.08 9.80
CA VAL A 134 -4.35 -13.10 10.47
C VAL A 134 -4.14 -14.43 11.18
N LYS A 135 -2.91 -14.93 11.06
CA LYS A 135 -2.43 -16.13 11.76
C LYS A 135 -1.12 -15.82 12.47
N VAL A 136 -1.00 -16.27 13.71
CA VAL A 136 0.27 -16.24 14.42
C VAL A 136 0.99 -17.55 14.12
N LEU A 137 2.11 -17.45 13.40
CA LEU A 137 2.89 -18.60 12.93
C LEU A 137 3.82 -19.12 14.02
N ARG A 138 4.43 -18.21 14.78
CA ARG A 138 5.41 -18.57 15.80
C ARG A 138 5.40 -17.59 16.95
N ILE A 139 5.41 -18.15 18.14
CA ILE A 139 5.61 -17.43 19.39
C ILE A 139 7.12 -17.50 19.76
N PRO A 140 7.71 -16.40 20.26
CA PRO A 140 9.11 -16.38 20.70
C PRO A 140 9.39 -17.42 21.79
N LYS A 141 10.54 -18.09 21.71
CA LYS A 141 10.92 -19.18 22.63
C LYS A 141 11.12 -18.71 24.07
N ASN A 142 11.49 -17.45 24.26
CA ASN A 142 11.66 -16.80 25.56
C ASN A 142 10.32 -16.41 26.20
N SER A 143 9.19 -16.53 25.49
CA SER A 143 7.89 -16.25 26.07
C SER A 143 7.32 -17.49 26.76
N LEU A 144 6.69 -17.30 27.92
CA LEU A 144 6.01 -18.36 28.68
C LEU A 144 4.58 -18.63 28.16
N CYS A 145 4.33 -18.31 26.89
CA CYS A 145 3.02 -18.34 26.28
C CYS A 145 2.84 -19.65 25.52
N ARG A 146 1.83 -20.44 25.89
CA ARG A 146 1.50 -21.65 25.17
C ARG A 146 0.98 -21.26 23.78
N PRO A 147 1.48 -21.86 22.70
CA PRO A 147 0.81 -21.83 21.41
C PRO A 147 -0.56 -22.49 21.58
N ALA A 148 -1.58 -21.67 21.81
CA ALA A 148 -2.95 -22.14 21.74
C ALA A 148 -3.30 -22.25 20.27
N TYR A 149 -3.85 -23.38 19.85
CA TYR A 149 -4.51 -23.47 18.56
C TYR A 149 -5.62 -22.42 18.55
N VAL A 150 -5.39 -21.30 17.84
CA VAL A 150 -6.33 -20.19 17.77
C VAL A 150 -7.57 -20.72 17.07
N ARG A 151 -8.59 -21.11 17.85
CA ARG A 151 -9.77 -21.85 17.35
C ARG A 151 -10.62 -21.04 16.36
N ARG A 152 -10.44 -19.72 16.29
CA ARG A 152 -11.10 -18.86 15.30
C ARG A 152 -10.14 -17.74 14.89
N HIS A 153 -9.77 -17.72 13.62
CA HIS A 153 -9.17 -16.53 13.03
C HIS A 153 -10.21 -15.42 13.09
N LYS A 154 -9.85 -14.30 13.72
CA LYS A 154 -10.72 -13.12 13.73
C LYS A 154 -10.74 -12.57 12.31
N GLU A 155 -11.94 -12.31 11.83
CA GLU A 155 -12.14 -11.61 10.56
C GLU A 155 -11.57 -10.20 10.68
N LEU A 156 -10.96 -9.72 9.60
CA LEU A 156 -10.43 -8.36 9.56
C LEU A 156 -11.59 -7.36 9.55
N ARG A 157 -11.37 -6.18 10.13
CA ARG A 157 -12.35 -5.09 10.11
C ARG A 157 -11.73 -3.87 9.48
N LEU A 158 -12.40 -3.29 8.48
CA LEU A 158 -11.96 -2.02 7.93
C LEU A 158 -12.03 -0.94 9.01
N SER A 159 -10.89 -0.36 9.39
CA SER A 159 -10.80 0.65 10.43
C SER A 159 -10.76 2.06 9.86
N SER A 160 -10.05 2.28 8.76
CA SER A 160 -9.97 3.60 8.10
C SER A 160 -9.80 3.50 6.60
N VAL A 161 -10.31 4.52 5.89
CA VAL A 161 -10.11 4.74 4.45
C VAL A 161 -9.82 6.22 4.23
N GLY A 162 -8.72 6.53 3.55
CA GLY A 162 -8.37 7.91 3.19
C GLY A 162 -6.98 7.98 2.54
N ASN A 163 -6.75 9.00 1.71
CA ASN A 163 -5.44 9.24 1.05
C ASN A 163 -4.88 7.99 0.32
N SER A 164 -5.75 7.23 -0.35
CA SER A 164 -5.40 5.96 -1.00
C SER A 164 -4.88 4.86 -0.05
N ILE A 165 -5.03 5.04 1.27
CA ILE A 165 -4.68 4.08 2.31
C ILE A 165 -5.96 3.46 2.88
N ARG A 166 -5.99 2.12 2.95
CA ARG A 166 -7.01 1.36 3.68
C ARG A 166 -6.35 0.61 4.82
N THR A 167 -6.83 0.81 6.03
CA THR A 167 -6.32 0.12 7.21
C THR A 167 -7.35 -0.88 7.70
N TYR A 168 -6.91 -2.10 7.95
CA TYR A 168 -7.72 -3.20 8.47
C TYR A 168 -7.22 -3.60 9.86
N ASP A 169 -8.10 -3.62 10.84
CA ASP A 169 -7.84 -4.09 12.18
C ASP A 169 -8.15 -5.60 12.30
N ALA A 170 -7.16 -6.37 12.72
CA ALA A 170 -7.28 -7.78 13.07
C ALA A 170 -7.67 -7.99 14.54
N GLY A 171 -7.62 -6.92 15.34
CA GLY A 171 -7.78 -6.93 16.79
C GLY A 171 -6.66 -7.69 17.51
N THR A 172 -6.91 -7.99 18.78
CA THR A 172 -5.94 -8.69 19.63
C THR A 172 -6.09 -10.22 19.54
N VAL A 173 -5.00 -10.89 19.18
CA VAL A 173 -4.84 -12.34 19.30
C VAL A 173 -4.31 -12.67 20.70
N ARG A 174 -5.02 -13.53 21.42
CA ARG A 174 -4.73 -13.84 22.83
C ARG A 174 -4.25 -15.28 22.98
N PHE A 175 -3.07 -15.44 23.55
CA PHE A 175 -2.47 -16.73 23.96
C PHE A 175 -2.61 -16.92 25.46
N GLN A 176 -2.42 -18.15 25.94
CA GLN A 176 -2.48 -18.43 27.37
C GLN A 176 -1.08 -18.65 27.94
N HIS A 177 -0.82 -17.98 29.06
CA HIS A 177 0.39 -18.15 29.84
C HIS A 177 0.42 -19.54 30.48
N LEU A 178 1.62 -20.14 30.53
CA LEU A 178 1.87 -21.47 31.09
C LEU A 178 1.37 -21.62 32.53
N ALA A 179 1.55 -20.59 33.34
CA ALA A 179 1.17 -20.56 34.75
C ALA A 179 -0.33 -20.23 35.00
N SER A 180 -1.15 -20.12 33.97
CA SER A 180 -2.58 -19.80 34.15
C SER A 180 -3.32 -20.95 34.82
N THR A 181 -4.05 -20.66 35.90
CA THR A 181 -4.98 -21.62 36.52
C THR A 181 -6.24 -21.80 35.66
N THR A 182 -7.03 -22.85 35.93
CA THR A 182 -8.19 -23.27 35.11
C THR A 182 -9.24 -22.15 34.91
N LYS A 183 -9.70 -22.03 33.66
CA LYS A 183 -10.41 -20.87 33.08
C LYS A 183 -11.79 -20.53 33.67
N GLN A 184 -12.34 -21.32 34.59
CA GLN A 184 -13.77 -21.19 34.98
C GLN A 184 -14.08 -19.87 35.70
N GLY A 185 -13.14 -19.31 36.48
CA GLY A 185 -13.32 -18.03 37.16
C GLY A 185 -13.19 -16.80 36.24
N CYS A 186 -12.13 -16.75 35.42
CA CYS A 186 -11.84 -15.57 34.59
C CYS A 186 -12.76 -15.42 33.36
N VAL A 187 -13.18 -16.53 32.72
CA VAL A 187 -14.05 -16.47 31.51
C VAL A 187 -15.45 -15.93 31.82
N ARG A 188 -15.94 -16.10 33.06
CA ARG A 188 -17.27 -15.66 33.49
C ARG A 188 -17.34 -14.14 33.70
N LYS A 189 -16.23 -13.48 34.07
CA LYS A 189 -16.17 -12.05 34.38
C LYS A 189 -16.00 -11.16 33.15
N GLU A 190 -15.20 -11.55 32.16
CA GLU A 190 -15.10 -10.80 30.89
C GLU A 190 -16.45 -10.64 30.20
N ARG A 191 -17.25 -11.72 30.17
CA ARG A 191 -18.59 -11.70 29.56
C ARG A 191 -19.57 -10.74 30.25
N ASN A 192 -19.38 -10.50 31.54
CA ASN A 192 -20.20 -9.55 32.30
C ASN A 192 -19.69 -8.11 32.13
N ASN A 193 -18.37 -7.90 32.06
CA ASN A 193 -17.82 -6.55 31.86
C ASN A 193 -18.13 -6.00 30.45
N SER A 194 -18.07 -6.86 29.41
CA SER A 194 -18.50 -6.48 28.05
C SER A 194 -20.00 -6.22 27.91
N LYS A 195 -20.83 -6.68 28.87
CA LYS A 195 -22.27 -6.40 28.93
C LYS A 195 -22.62 -5.15 29.73
N MET A 196 -21.69 -4.62 30.53
CA MET A 196 -21.89 -3.44 31.37
C MET A 196 -21.39 -2.14 30.71
N LEU A 197 -20.76 -2.25 29.53
CA LEU A 197 -20.29 -1.14 28.68
C LEU A 197 -21.16 -0.94 27.42
N LEU A 198 -22.35 -1.55 27.39
CA LEU A 198 -23.45 -1.29 26.44
C LEU A 198 -24.64 -0.78 27.22
#